data_AF-T1AE35-F1
#
_entry.id   AF-T1AE35-F1
#
_cell.length_a   1.000
_cell.length_b   1.000
_cell.length_c   1.000
_cell.angle_alpha   90.00
_cell.angle_beta   90.00
_cell.angle_gamma   90.00
#
_symmetry.space_group_name_H-M   'P 1'
#
loop_
_entity.id
_entity.type
_entity.pdbx_description
1 polymer ?
#
loop_
_entity_poly.entity_id
_entity_poly.type
_entity_poly.pdbx_seq_one_letter_code
_entity_poly.pdbx_strand_id
1 'polypeptide(L)'
;MIPHRHFTEMGGSPMKRYLACLPAALLAFAPLCVQAAAAPIHLKAYRTLVRIASPRFSPDGTRIAFLTIKPDFVHDRYATTLRVVDTRGGAPEALVRGMRDLQMPRWSPDGRTLAFIAKVAKQKAEIYTIPASGG
;
A
#
# COMPACT_ATOMS: atom_id res chain seq x y z
N MET A 1 -99.16 -12.21 -26.00
CA MET A 1 -98.84 -10.79 -26.21
C MET A 1 -97.34 -10.64 -25.92
N ILE A 2 -96.39 -11.03 -26.79
CA ILE A 2 -95.94 -10.44 -28.08
C ILE A 2 -95.43 -8.98 -27.89
N PRO A 3 -94.23 -8.60 -28.38
CA PRO A 3 -92.99 -8.43 -27.58
C PRO A 3 -92.18 -7.16 -28.02
N HIS A 4 -90.84 -7.24 -27.98
CA HIS A 4 -89.82 -6.41 -28.68
C HIS A 4 -89.38 -5.11 -27.96
N ARG A 5 -88.12 -4.67 -27.98
CA ARG A 5 -86.93 -5.02 -28.78
C ARG A 5 -85.67 -4.44 -28.12
N HIS A 6 -84.53 -5.05 -28.41
CA HIS A 6 -83.18 -4.55 -28.16
C HIS A 6 -82.93 -3.12 -28.69
N PHE A 7 -82.05 -2.37 -28.01
CA PHE A 7 -81.07 -1.51 -28.68
C PHE A 7 -79.79 -1.36 -27.83
N THR A 8 -78.66 -1.34 -28.53
CA THR A 8 -77.27 -1.42 -28.08
C THR A 8 -76.62 -0.03 -28.06
N GLU A 9 -75.40 0.05 -27.49
CA GLU A 9 -74.38 1.10 -27.65
C GLU A 9 -74.42 2.28 -26.65
N MET A 10 -73.45 2.35 -25.72
CA MET A 10 -72.06 2.86 -25.83
C MET A 10 -71.98 4.35 -25.51
N GLY A 11 -71.04 4.69 -24.61
CA GLY A 11 -70.33 5.96 -24.70
C GLY A 11 -70.48 6.92 -23.53
N GLY A 12 -69.34 7.17 -22.86
CA GLY A 12 -68.99 8.52 -22.43
C GLY A 12 -69.24 8.85 -20.96
N SER A 13 -68.26 8.55 -20.11
CA SER A 13 -68.14 9.19 -18.79
C SER A 13 -67.64 10.63 -18.96
N PRO A 14 -68.27 11.68 -18.37
CA PRO A 14 -67.75 13.02 -18.45
C PRO A 14 -66.69 13.31 -17.39
N MET A 15 -65.55 13.78 -17.87
CA MET A 15 -64.37 14.27 -17.15
C MET A 15 -64.69 15.35 -16.11
N LYS A 16 -64.17 15.18 -14.88
CA LYS A 16 -63.93 16.29 -13.96
C LYS A 16 -62.48 16.76 -14.14
N ARG A 17 -62.33 17.96 -14.72
CA ARG A 17 -61.05 18.62 -14.99
C ARG A 17 -60.47 19.16 -13.68
N TYR A 18 -59.24 18.77 -13.34
CA TYR A 18 -58.37 19.57 -12.49
C TYR A 18 -56.95 19.53 -13.07
N LEU A 19 -56.57 20.63 -13.73
CA LEU A 19 -55.16 20.98 -13.95
C LEU A 19 -54.56 21.43 -12.61
N ALA A 20 -53.35 20.98 -12.29
CA ALA A 20 -52.18 21.84 -12.03
C ALA A 20 -51.06 21.11 -11.24
N CYS A 21 -49.82 21.44 -11.63
CA CYS A 21 -48.55 21.33 -10.91
C CYS A 21 -47.87 19.96 -10.74
N LEU A 22 -46.93 19.67 -11.64
CA LEU A 22 -45.70 18.93 -11.33
C LEU A 22 -44.75 19.85 -10.53
N PRO A 23 -43.99 19.31 -9.55
CA PRO A 23 -42.63 18.94 -9.91
C PRO A 23 -42.12 17.64 -9.26
N ALA A 24 -41.36 16.91 -10.07
CA ALA A 24 -40.10 16.27 -9.74
C ALA A 24 -39.87 15.79 -8.30
N ALA A 25 -39.90 14.47 -8.12
CA ALA A 25 -39.16 13.81 -7.06
C ALA A 25 -38.49 12.53 -7.59
N LEU A 26 -37.59 12.69 -8.57
CA LEU A 26 -36.52 11.71 -8.76
C LEU A 26 -35.53 11.98 -7.62
N LEU A 27 -35.68 11.27 -6.51
CA LEU A 27 -34.61 11.14 -5.52
C LEU A 27 -33.49 10.35 -6.19
N ALA A 28 -32.61 11.07 -6.90
CA ALA A 28 -31.33 10.56 -7.33
C ALA A 28 -30.53 10.23 -6.07
N PHE A 29 -30.58 8.96 -5.66
CA PHE A 29 -29.69 8.41 -4.65
C PHE A 29 -28.29 8.31 -5.29
N ALA A 30 -27.64 9.44 -5.49
CA ALA A 30 -26.21 9.44 -5.75
C ALA A 30 -25.56 8.85 -4.48
N PRO A 31 -24.81 7.74 -4.56
CA PRO A 31 -24.05 7.31 -3.41
C PRO A 31 -23.07 8.45 -3.14
N LEU A 32 -23.25 9.14 -2.02
CA LEU A 32 -22.20 9.96 -1.46
C LEU A 32 -21.04 8.98 -1.23
N CYS A 33 -20.08 8.99 -2.14
CA CYS A 33 -18.77 8.49 -1.83
C CYS A 33 -18.29 9.39 -0.71
N VAL A 34 -18.47 8.95 0.53
CA VAL A 34 -17.84 9.60 1.68
C VAL A 34 -16.35 9.42 1.41
N GLN A 35 -15.74 10.44 0.80
CA GLN A 35 -14.31 10.50 0.63
C GLN A 35 -13.75 10.56 2.04
N ALA A 36 -13.29 9.42 2.55
CA ALA A 36 -12.62 9.39 3.84
C ALA A 36 -11.45 10.37 3.75
N ALA A 37 -11.53 11.46 4.52
CA ALA A 37 -10.40 12.38 4.64
C ALA A 37 -9.21 11.56 5.14
N ALA A 38 -8.08 11.65 4.44
CA ALA A 38 -6.86 11.00 4.90
C ALA A 38 -6.56 11.47 6.33
N ALA A 39 -6.30 10.52 7.24
CA ALA A 39 -6.00 10.86 8.62
C ALA A 39 -4.79 11.82 8.68
N PRO A 40 -4.80 12.82 9.59
CA PRO A 40 -3.69 13.75 9.70
C PRO A 40 -2.39 13.01 10.02
N ILE A 41 -1.30 13.39 9.35
CA ILE A 41 0.02 12.82 9.62
C ILE A 41 0.52 13.36 10.96
N HIS A 42 0.57 12.50 11.97
CA HIS A 42 1.16 12.83 13.27
C HIS A 42 2.67 12.55 13.27
N LEU A 43 3.44 13.36 14.01
CA LEU A 43 4.88 13.10 14.20
C LEU A 43 5.16 11.70 14.74
N LYS A 44 4.26 11.14 15.56
CA LYS A 44 4.37 9.77 16.08
C LYS A 44 4.38 8.73 14.95
N ALA A 45 3.69 8.98 13.83
CA ALA A 45 3.68 8.09 12.66
C ALA A 45 5.05 8.03 11.96
N TYR A 46 5.90 9.06 12.12
CA TYR A 46 7.26 9.02 11.61
C TYR A 46 8.09 7.87 12.22
N ARG A 47 7.80 7.49 13.48
CA ARG A 47 8.52 6.42 14.20
C ARG A 47 8.37 5.05 13.54
N THR A 48 7.29 4.84 12.79
CA THR A 48 7.00 3.55 12.15
C THR A 48 7.45 3.50 10.70
N LEU A 49 7.96 4.61 10.14
CA LEU A 49 8.45 4.64 8.77
C LEU A 49 9.67 3.75 8.61
N VAL A 50 9.67 3.00 7.51
CA VAL A 50 10.80 2.18 7.08
C VAL A 50 11.21 2.67 5.71
N ARG A 51 12.42 3.24 5.62
CA ARG A 51 13.01 3.58 4.34
C ARG A 51 13.78 2.38 3.80
N ILE A 52 13.51 2.03 2.54
CA ILE A 52 14.25 1.01 1.79
C ILE A 52 15.32 1.68 0.94
N ALA A 53 16.54 1.13 0.92
CA ALA A 53 17.64 1.70 0.15
C ALA A 53 18.56 0.63 -0.45
N SER A 54 19.29 1.02 -1.49
CA SER A 54 20.37 0.25 -2.12
C SER A 54 20.03 -1.22 -2.49
N PRO A 55 18.91 -1.50 -3.15
CA PRO A 55 18.59 -2.87 -3.57
C PRO A 55 19.62 -3.41 -4.57
N ARG A 56 20.03 -4.67 -4.41
CA ARG A 56 20.98 -5.38 -5.28
C ARG A 56 20.58 -6.83 -5.44
N PHE A 57 20.34 -7.25 -6.67
CA PHE A 57 20.18 -8.65 -7.03
C PHE A 57 21.48 -9.42 -6.79
N SER A 58 21.36 -10.66 -6.32
CA SER A 58 22.46 -11.63 -6.35
C SER A 58 22.84 -11.97 -7.80
N PRO A 59 24.06 -12.47 -8.05
CA PRO A 59 24.51 -12.77 -9.41
C PRO A 59 23.64 -13.80 -10.16
N ASP A 60 23.09 -14.77 -9.42
CA ASP A 60 22.16 -15.78 -9.93
C ASP A 60 20.71 -15.25 -10.06
N GLY A 61 20.46 -14.01 -9.65
CA GLY A 61 19.14 -13.37 -9.68
C GLY A 61 18.11 -13.95 -8.72
N THR A 62 18.49 -14.85 -7.80
CA THR A 62 17.51 -15.52 -6.91
C THR A 62 17.17 -14.69 -5.68
N ARG A 63 18.05 -13.79 -5.25
CA ARG A 63 17.93 -13.01 -4.00
C ARG A 63 18.15 -11.52 -4.22
N ILE A 64 17.61 -10.69 -3.34
CA ILE A 64 17.81 -9.23 -3.30
C ILE A 64 18.37 -8.86 -1.93
N ALA A 65 19.56 -8.28 -1.90
CA ALA A 65 20.10 -7.60 -0.74
C ALA A 65 19.66 -6.13 -0.73
N PHE A 66 19.24 -5.61 0.42
CA PHE A 66 18.79 -4.21 0.55
C PHE A 66 18.93 -3.72 1.99
N LEU A 67 18.82 -2.41 2.17
CA LEU A 67 18.89 -1.78 3.48
C LEU A 67 17.49 -1.36 3.94
N THR A 68 17.14 -1.69 5.18
CA THR A 68 16.01 -1.07 5.89
C THR A 68 16.54 -0.05 6.88
N ILE A 69 16.02 1.17 6.84
CA ILE A 69 16.46 2.31 7.65
C ILE A 69 15.26 2.79 8.45
N LYS A 70 15.37 2.74 9.77
CA LYS A 70 14.32 3.16 10.72
C LYS A 70 14.85 4.26 11.63
N PRO A 71 14.05 5.26 12.01
CA PRO A 71 14.45 6.21 13.03
C PRO A 71 14.54 5.52 14.40
N ASP A 72 15.64 5.74 15.09
CA ASP A 72 15.93 5.29 16.45
C ASP A 72 15.99 6.52 17.36
N PHE A 73 14.85 6.83 17.98
CA PHE A 73 14.69 8.00 18.84
C PHE A 73 15.39 7.87 20.20
N VAL A 74 15.69 6.64 20.65
CA VAL A 74 16.37 6.42 21.93
C VAL A 74 17.83 6.85 21.82
N HIS A 75 18.46 6.57 20.68
CA HIS A 75 19.87 6.87 20.44
C HIS A 75 20.08 8.06 19.48
N ASP A 76 19.02 8.84 19.20
CA ASP A 76 19.00 9.98 18.28
C ASP A 76 19.75 9.73 16.95
N ARG A 77 19.38 8.64 16.26
CA ARG A 77 20.03 8.21 15.02
C ARG A 77 19.09 7.45 14.10
N TYR A 78 19.60 7.04 12.94
CA TYR A 78 18.95 6.02 12.12
C TYR A 78 19.57 4.64 12.38
N ALA A 79 18.71 3.66 12.61
CA ALA A 79 19.08 2.25 12.65
C ALA A 79 18.95 1.64 11.25
N THR A 80 20.08 1.31 10.64
CA THR A 80 20.14 0.61 9.36
C THR A 80 20.32 -0.89 9.59
N THR A 81 19.68 -1.72 8.77
CA THR A 81 19.82 -3.18 8.77
C THR A 81 20.00 -3.66 7.34
N LEU A 82 21.02 -4.48 7.10
CA LEU A 82 21.17 -5.22 5.86
C LEU A 82 20.24 -6.42 5.87
N ARG A 83 19.40 -6.53 4.85
CA ARG A 83 18.46 -7.63 4.69
C ARG A 83 18.63 -8.32 3.35
N VAL A 84 18.23 -9.58 3.30
CA VAL A 84 18.12 -10.36 2.08
C VAL A 84 16.71 -10.96 1.99
N VAL A 85 16.16 -10.99 0.79
CA VAL A 85 14.88 -11.63 0.49
C VAL A 85 14.98 -12.42 -0.81
N ASP A 86 14.21 -13.49 -0.95
CA ASP A 86 14.05 -14.19 -2.22
C ASP A 86 13.30 -13.30 -3.23
N THR A 87 13.69 -13.38 -4.51
CA THR A 87 13.05 -12.63 -5.60
C THR A 87 11.61 -13.05 -5.86
N ARG A 88 11.24 -14.28 -5.50
CA ARG A 88 9.87 -14.79 -5.51
C ARG A 88 9.04 -14.24 -4.33
N GLY A 89 9.64 -13.46 -3.45
CA GLY A 89 9.00 -12.86 -2.28
C GLY A 89 9.22 -13.67 -1.00
N GLY A 90 8.48 -13.32 0.05
CA GLY A 90 8.64 -13.89 1.38
C GLY A 90 9.20 -12.90 2.39
N ALA A 91 9.49 -13.38 3.61
CA ALA A 91 9.95 -12.55 4.70
C ALA A 91 11.44 -12.20 4.54
N PRO A 92 11.84 -10.92 4.61
CA PRO A 92 13.25 -10.55 4.54
C PRO A 92 14.03 -10.93 5.79
N GLU A 93 15.06 -11.74 5.61
CA GLU A 93 16.04 -12.10 6.62
C GLU A 93 16.97 -10.92 6.89
N ALA A 94 17.40 -10.75 8.13
CA ALA A 94 18.36 -9.71 8.49
C ALA A 94 19.74 -10.34 8.68
N LEU A 95 20.71 -9.87 7.91
CA LEU A 95 22.09 -10.37 7.98
C LEU A 95 22.96 -9.53 8.92
N VAL A 96 22.81 -8.20 8.90
CA VAL A 96 23.64 -7.30 9.71
C VAL A 96 22.77 -6.23 10.38
N ARG A 97 22.95 -6.07 11.69
CA ARG A 97 22.21 -5.12 12.54
C ARG A 97 23.18 -4.36 13.45
N GLY A 98 22.74 -3.22 13.99
CA GLY A 98 23.42 -2.52 15.07
C GLY A 98 24.68 -1.74 14.67
N MET A 99 25.23 -1.96 13.48
CA MET A 99 26.36 -1.19 12.95
C MET A 99 25.93 0.22 12.52
N ARG A 100 26.84 1.19 12.69
CA ARG A 100 26.62 2.57 12.25
C ARG A 100 27.04 2.73 10.79
N ASP A 101 26.42 3.68 10.11
CA ASP A 101 26.76 4.07 8.72
C ASP A 101 26.82 2.89 7.74
N LEU A 102 26.00 1.85 7.99
CA LEU A 102 25.90 0.67 7.14
C LEU A 102 25.34 1.07 5.77
N GLN A 103 26.14 0.87 4.73
CA GLN A 103 25.80 1.32 3.37
C GLN A 103 26.43 0.45 2.28
N MET A 104 25.94 0.64 1.05
CA MET A 104 26.52 0.13 -0.19
C MET A 104 26.77 -1.40 -0.22
N PRO A 105 25.77 -2.25 0.09
CA PRO A 105 25.94 -3.69 -0.03
C PRO A 105 26.27 -4.10 -1.47
N ARG A 106 27.18 -5.06 -1.65
CA ARG A 106 27.58 -5.64 -2.94
C ARG A 106 27.80 -7.13 -2.80
N TRP A 107 27.18 -7.90 -3.69
CA TRP A 107 27.40 -9.33 -3.78
C TRP A 107 28.79 -9.63 -4.35
N SER A 108 29.43 -10.68 -3.85
CA SER A 108 30.55 -11.32 -4.55
C SER A 108 30.06 -11.92 -5.88
N PRO A 109 30.92 -12.05 -6.90
CA PRO A 109 30.53 -12.63 -8.19
C PRO A 109 29.97 -14.06 -8.10
N ASP A 110 30.41 -14.84 -7.11
CA ASP A 110 29.92 -16.20 -6.84
C ASP A 110 28.64 -16.25 -6.00
N GLY A 111 28.12 -15.09 -5.55
CA GLY A 111 26.90 -14.97 -4.75
C GLY A 111 27.00 -15.49 -3.31
N ARG A 112 28.19 -15.89 -2.85
CA ARG A 112 28.39 -16.49 -1.52
C ARG A 112 28.60 -15.47 -0.40
N THR A 113 28.95 -14.23 -0.74
CA THR A 113 29.37 -13.22 0.23
C THR A 113 28.74 -11.86 -0.12
N LEU A 114 28.48 -11.05 0.90
CA LEU A 114 28.11 -9.64 0.77
C LEU A 114 29.19 -8.77 1.39
N ALA A 115 29.75 -7.86 0.60
CA ALA A 115 30.60 -6.77 1.07
C ALA A 115 29.75 -5.52 1.36
N PHE A 116 30.11 -4.77 2.40
CA PHE A 116 29.42 -3.52 2.76
C PHE A 116 30.36 -2.57 3.51
N ILE A 117 30.00 -1.29 3.58
CA ILE A 117 30.72 -0.30 4.38
C ILE A 117 29.96 -0.10 5.69
N ALA A 118 30.66 -0.08 6.81
CA ALA A 118 30.06 0.24 8.12
C ALA A 118 31.10 0.83 9.08
N LYS A 119 30.63 1.29 10.24
CA LYS A 119 31.45 1.68 11.39
C LYS A 119 31.12 0.80 12.59
N VAL A 120 32.16 0.28 13.23
CA VAL A 120 32.07 -0.37 14.54
C VAL A 120 32.42 0.66 15.62
N ALA A 121 31.51 0.88 16.57
CA ALA A 121 31.67 1.86 17.64
C ALA A 121 32.07 3.27 17.14
N LYS A 122 33.19 3.82 17.63
CA LYS A 122 33.72 5.14 17.25
C LYS A 122 34.83 5.07 16.19
N GLN A 123 35.00 3.92 15.53
CA GLN A 123 36.04 3.75 14.52
C GLN A 123 35.66 4.37 13.18
N LYS A 124 36.63 4.42 12.26
CA LYS A 124 36.44 4.88 10.88
C LYS A 124 35.55 3.90 10.12
N ALA A 125 34.99 4.36 9.00
CA ALA A 125 34.23 3.47 8.12
C ALA A 125 35.20 2.51 7.43
N GLU A 126 34.88 1.23 7.44
CA GLU A 126 35.67 0.16 6.84
C GLU A 126 34.79 -0.73 5.96
N ILE A 127 35.44 -1.55 5.15
CA ILE A 127 34.77 -2.56 4.33
C ILE A 127 34.71 -3.85 5.15
N TYR A 128 33.52 -4.40 5.29
CA TYR A 128 33.25 -5.67 5.93
C TYR A 128 32.68 -6.65 4.92
N THR A 129 32.80 -7.94 5.22
CA THR A 129 32.14 -9.01 4.46
C THR A 129 31.36 -9.91 5.41
N ILE A 130 30.29 -10.50 4.91
CA ILE A 130 29.49 -11.51 5.62
C ILE A 130 29.07 -12.60 4.63
N PRO A 131 29.02 -13.88 5.04
CA PRO A 131 28.41 -14.91 4.22
C PRO A 131 26.97 -14.54 3.87
N ALA A 132 26.57 -14.79 2.63
CA ALA A 132 25.23 -14.52 2.16
C ALA A 132 24.16 -15.44 2.78
N SER A 133 24.58 -16.53 3.40
CA SER A 133 23.74 -17.37 4.26
C SER A 133 23.52 -16.78 5.64
N GLY A 134 24.17 -15.68 5.99
CA GLY A 134 24.27 -15.18 7.36
C GLY A 134 25.31 -15.92 8.19
N GLY A 135 25.31 -15.62 9.49
CA GLY A 135 26.17 -16.18 10.52
C GLY A 135 25.66 -15.82 11.91
#